data_AF-A0A1R2B405-F1
#
_entry.id   AF-A0A1R2B405-F1
#
_cell.length_a   1.000
_cell.length_b   1.000
_cell.length_c   1.000
_cell.angle_alpha   90.00
_cell.angle_beta   90.00
_cell.angle_gamma   90.00
#
_symmetry.space_group_name_H-M   'P 1'
#
loop_
_entity.id
_entity.type
_entity.pdbx_description
1 polymer ?
#
loop_
_entity_poly.entity_id
_entity_poly.type
_entity_poly.pdbx_seq_one_letter_code
_entity_poly.pdbx_strand_id
1 'polypeptide(L)' 'MVKVPKTIRTYCPKLKTHTVHKVTQYKKGKESLAAQGKRRYDRKQSGYGGQTKPIFHKKAKTTKKVVLRLECTKSKVL' A
#
# COMPACT_ATOMS: atom_id res chain seq x y z
N MET A 1 -10.21 17.10 8.27
CA MET A 1 -9.82 15.66 8.34
C MET A 1 -11.09 14.83 8.19
N VAL A 2 -11.13 13.87 7.26
CA VAL A 2 -12.34 13.08 7.00
C VAL A 2 -12.50 12.02 8.10
N LYS A 3 -13.68 11.97 8.74
CA LYS A 3 -14.01 10.96 9.76
C LYS A 3 -14.58 9.72 9.05
N VAL A 4 -13.96 8.56 9.27
CA VAL A 4 -14.39 7.27 8.72
C VAL A 4 -14.75 6.34 9.89
N PRO A 5 -15.90 5.65 9.85
CA PRO A 5 -16.28 4.71 10.92
C PRO A 5 -15.29 3.54 10.98
N LYS A 6 -15.07 3.02 12.19
CA LYS A 6 -14.17 1.87 12.43
C LYS A 6 -14.78 0.54 11.95
N THR A 7 -16.09 0.51 11.72
CA THR A 7 -16.85 -0.64 11.22
C THR A 7 -17.80 -0.20 10.11
N ILE A 8 -17.87 -0.98 9.02
CA ILE A 8 -18.77 -0.73 7.89
C ILE A 8 -19.45 -2.05 7.52
N ARG A 9 -20.76 -2.03 7.25
CA ARG A 9 -21.45 -3.17 6.63
C ARG A 9 -21.30 -3.07 5.11
N THR A 10 -20.61 -4.02 4.50
CA THR A 10 -20.43 -4.07 3.05
C THR A 10 -20.43 -5.51 2.56
N TYR A 11 -20.46 -5.70 1.26
CA TYR A 11 -20.46 -7.01 0.62
C TYR A 11 -19.10 -7.69 0.79
N CYS A 12 -19.11 -8.93 1.29
CA CYS A 12 -17.91 -9.77 1.35
C CYS A 12 -17.87 -10.70 0.13
N PRO A 13 -16.85 -10.59 -0.75
CA PRO A 13 -16.76 -11.42 -1.96
C PRO A 13 -16.68 -12.93 -1.69
N LYS A 14 -16.10 -13.32 -0.55
CA LYS A 14 -15.96 -14.74 -0.18
C LYS A 14 -17.24 -15.38 0.35
N LEU A 15 -18.00 -14.62 1.13
CA LEU A 15 -19.25 -15.12 1.74
C LEU A 15 -20.49 -14.76 0.92
N LYS A 16 -20.32 -14.00 -0.17
CA LYS A 16 -21.37 -13.53 -1.08
C LYS A 16 -22.56 -12.86 -0.37
N THR A 17 -22.31 -12.27 0.79
CA THR A 17 -23.32 -11.66 1.66
C THR A 17 -22.75 -10.38 2.28
N HIS A 18 -23.65 -9.49 2.71
CA HIS A 18 -23.25 -8.27 3.44
C HIS A 18 -22.91 -8.59 4.89
N THR A 19 -21.65 -8.36 5.26
CA THR A 19 -21.13 -8.61 6.60
C THR A 19 -20.56 -7.34 7.22
N VAL A 20 -20.21 -7.38 8.50
CA VAL A 20 -19.50 -6.29 9.17
C VAL A 20 -18.00 -6.42 8.84
N HIS A 21 -17.39 -5.30 8.44
CA HIS A 21 -15.95 -5.20 8.15
C HIS A 21 -15.29 -4.22 9.13
N LYS A 22 -14.13 -4.60 9.64
CA LYS A 22 -13.26 -3.71 10.41
C LYS A 22 -12.46 -2.85 9.43
N VAL A 23 -12.57 -1.54 9.60
CA VAL A 23 -11.93 -0.55 8.73
C VAL A 23 -10.59 -0.14 9.32
N THR A 24 -9.54 -0.27 8.54
CA THR A 24 -8.21 0.25 8.91
C THR A 24 -7.61 1.04 7.76
N GLN A 25 -6.73 1.99 8.08
CA GLN A 25 -6.01 2.73 7.05
C GLN A 25 -4.84 1.90 6.53
N TYR A 26 -4.69 1.82 5.21
CA TYR A 26 -3.53 1.18 4.60
C TYR A 26 -2.24 1.94 4.98
N LYS A 27 -1.20 1.18 5.34
CA LYS A 27 0.16 1.68 5.53
C LYS A 27 1.07 0.99 4.53
N LYS A 28 1.92 1.77 3.85
CA LYS A 28 2.96 1.21 2.97
C LYS A 28 3.98 0.47 3.85
N GLY A 29 4.27 -0.79 3.52
CA GLY A 29 5.31 -1.57 4.19
C GLY A 29 6.71 -1.12 3.80
N LYS A 30 7.72 -1.55 4.57
CA LYS A 30 9.13 -1.37 4.21
C LYS A 30 9.44 -2.15 2.93
N GLU A 31 10.27 -1.56 2.06
CA GLU A 31 10.69 -2.22 0.83
C GLU A 31 11.67 -3.36 1.13
N SER A 32 11.46 -4.51 0.49
CA SER A 32 12.31 -5.69 0.66
C SER A 32 13.60 -5.57 -0.16
N LEU A 33 14.74 -5.88 0.45
CA LEU A 33 16.05 -5.90 -0.22
C LEU A 33 16.19 -7.06 -1.21
N ALA A 34 15.49 -8.17 -0.96
CA ALA A 34 15.53 -9.36 -1.82
C ALA A 34 14.73 -9.20 -3.14
N ALA A 35 13.92 -8.14 -3.24
CA ALA A 35 13.14 -7.87 -4.44
C ALA A 35 14.05 -7.73 -5.68
N GLN A 36 13.66 -8.33 -6.79
CA GLN A 36 14.45 -8.34 -8.02
C GLN A 36 14.82 -6.92 -8.50
N GLY A 37 13.88 -5.96 -8.38
CA GLY A 37 14.13 -4.57 -8.75
C GLY A 37 15.20 -3.90 -7.90
N LYS A 38 15.19 -4.15 -6.58
CA LYS A 38 16.18 -3.61 -5.64
C LYS A 38 17.56 -4.22 -5.88
N ARG A 39 17.64 -5.55 -6.03
CA ARG A 39 18.89 -6.25 -6.39
C ARG A 39 19.52 -5.70 -7.68
N ARG A 40 18.70 -5.47 -8.71
CA ARG A 40 19.15 -4.89 -9.98
C ARG A 40 19.64 -3.45 -9.80
N TYR A 41 18.94 -2.64 -9.01
CA TYR A 41 19.31 -1.26 -8.74
C TYR A 41 20.66 -1.18 -8.02
N ASP A 42 20.83 -1.98 -6.96
CA ASP A 42 22.06 -1.96 -6.14
C ASP A 42 23.29 -2.41 -6.93
N ARG A 43 23.14 -3.46 -7.75
CA ARG A 43 24.19 -3.89 -8.68
C ARG A 43 24.50 -2.85 -9.76
N LYS A 44 23.51 -2.08 -10.21
CA LYS A 44 23.75 -1.00 -11.18
C LYS A 44 24.46 0.19 -10.51
N GLN A 45 24.11 0.47 -9.26
CA GLN A 45 24.63 1.60 -8.50
C GLN A 45 26.06 1.40 -8.00
N SER A 46 26.52 0.15 -7.83
CA SER A 46 27.88 -0.14 -7.40
C SER A 46 28.93 0.24 -8.44
N GLY A 47 30.09 0.71 -7.99
CA GLY A 47 31.21 1.10 -8.84
C GLY A 47 31.29 2.62 -9.04
N TYR A 48 31.81 3.04 -10.19
CA TYR A 48 31.95 4.45 -10.56
C TYR A 48 30.80 4.91 -11.49
N GLY A 49 30.63 6.22 -11.65
CA GLY A 49 29.58 6.80 -12.51
C GLY A 49 28.36 7.36 -11.76
N GLY A 50 28.40 7.37 -10.42
CA GLY A 50 27.42 8.09 -9.59
C GLY A 50 26.01 7.51 -9.65
N GLN A 51 25.01 8.38 -9.68
CA GLN A 51 23.59 7.99 -9.60
C GLN A 51 23.08 7.42 -10.93
N THR A 52 22.61 6.16 -10.92
CA THR A 52 22.32 5.41 -12.17
C THR A 52 20.86 5.46 -12.65
N LYS A 53 19.95 5.99 -11.85
CA LYS A 53 18.52 6.16 -12.18
C LYS A 53 18.04 7.55 -11.75
N PRO A 54 17.14 8.19 -12.52
CA PRO A 54 16.70 9.55 -12.21
C PRO A 54 15.91 9.61 -10.91
N ILE A 55 16.14 10.67 -10.13
CA ILE A 55 15.35 11.02 -8.95
C ILE A 55 14.21 11.95 -9.41
N PHE A 56 12.99 11.67 -8.97
CA PHE A 56 11.84 12.51 -9.33
C PHE A 56 11.76 13.74 -8.42
N HIS A 57 12.17 14.91 -8.94
CA HIS A 57 12.20 16.16 -8.17
C HIS A 57 10.90 16.98 -8.24
N LYS A 58 10.20 16.97 -9.39
CA LYS A 58 9.08 17.88 -9.66
C LYS A 58 7.73 17.34 -9.15
N LYS A 59 7.60 17.18 -7.83
CA LYS A 59 6.36 16.68 -7.21
C LYS A 59 5.33 17.80 -7.01
N ALA A 60 4.30 17.82 -7.86
CA ALA A 60 3.22 18.80 -7.76
C ALA A 60 2.13 18.43 -6.73
N LYS A 61 1.88 17.14 -6.47
CA LYS A 61 0.77 16.71 -5.60
C LYS A 61 1.16 16.79 -4.13
N THR A 62 0.39 17.57 -3.36
CA THR A 62 0.54 17.75 -1.91
C THR A 62 -0.19 16.69 -1.10
N THR A 63 -1.31 16.17 -1.61
CA THR A 63 -2.14 15.14 -0.95
C THR A 63 -1.98 13.76 -1.60
N LYS A 64 -2.32 12.71 -0.85
CA LYS A 64 -2.37 11.32 -1.32
C LYS A 64 -3.79 10.78 -1.15
N LYS A 65 -4.20 9.86 -2.03
CA LYS A 65 -5.47 9.12 -1.87
C LYS A 65 -5.37 8.21 -0.64
N VAL A 66 -6.37 8.27 0.24
CA VAL A 66 -6.47 7.37 1.39
C VAL A 66 -7.07 6.05 0.92
N VAL A 67 -6.33 4.96 1.13
CA VAL A 67 -6.81 3.60 0.85
C VAL A 67 -7.18 2.94 2.17
N LEU A 68 -8.39 2.39 2.25
CA LEU A 68 -8.89 1.66 3.41
C LEU A 68 -8.75 0.16 3.17
N ARG A 69 -8.46 -0.60 4.22
CA ARG A 69 -8.50 -2.07 4.23
C ARG A 69 -9.73 -2.52 5.01
N LEU A 70 -10.53 -3.41 4.43
CA LEU A 70 -11.83 -3.82 4.96
C LEU A 70 -11.80 -5.30 5.36
N GLU A 71 -11.38 -5.58 6.58
CA GLU A 71 -11.28 -6.94 7.08
C GLU A 71 -12.67 -7.47 7.47
N CYS A 72 -13.18 -8.49 6.77
CA CYS A 72 -14.42 -9.16 7.10
C CYS A 72 -14.31 -9.88 8.46
N THR A 73 -15.23 -9.62 9.39
CA THR A 73 -15.19 -10.26 10.72
C THR A 73 -15.40 -11.77 10.68
N LYS A 74 -16.17 -12.27 9.71
CA LYS A 74 -16.49 -13.70 9.59
C LYS A 74 -15.40 -14.50 8.89
N SER A 75 -14.92 -14.03 7.73
CA SER A 75 -13.93 -14.76 6.92
C SER A 75 -12.48 -14.34 7.21
N LYS A 76 -12.25 -13.26 7.97
CA LYS A 76 -10.93 -12.64 8.26
C LYS A 76 -10.18 -12.22 7.00
N VAL A 77 -10.93 -11.93 5.94
CA VAL A 77 -10.37 -11.59 4.63
C VAL A 77 -10.46 -10.11 4.43
N LEU A 78 -9.34 -9.57 3.94
CA LEU A 78 -9.13 -8.16 3.62
C LEU A 78 -9.78 -7.74 2.31
#